data_AF-A0A399FFC4-F1
#
_entry.id   AF-A0A399FFC4-F1
#
_cell.length_a   1.000
_cell.length_b   1.000
_cell.length_c   1.000
_cell.angle_alpha   90.00
_cell.angle_beta   90.00
_cell.angle_gamma   90.00
#
_symmetry.space_group_name_H-M   'P 1'
#
loop_
_entity.id
_entity.type
_entity.pdbx_description
1 polymer ?
#
loop_
_entity_poly.entity_id
_entity_poly.type
_entity_poly.pdbx_seq_one_letter_code
_entity_poly.pdbx_strand_id
1 'polypeptide(L)'
;MITSLEHAPAAGEVGQLQRLKVAGIPVVETTVLMGLEVEFYQLGNLAEQLRRTFAGVFGARLDEEKLEAASAQAERLLRESYLLPERSEEVKAALPGGSLLVRYAGEAPFSLEPGPQEALWALKRLWASRWQVDAVLERAPELAPPEVPSLIQAVQGSLELDPILSQQASQVLGAAVRIWSSSGRAVWVAVS
;
A
#
# COMPACT_ATOMS: atom_id res chain seq x y z
N MET A 1 6.92 8.27 7.93
CA MET A 1 6.12 9.50 7.80
C MET A 1 4.66 9.16 7.54
N ILE A 2 3.75 9.77 8.30
CA ILE A 2 2.29 9.65 8.17
C ILE A 2 1.77 11.05 7.87
N THR A 3 1.21 11.26 6.68
CA THR A 3 0.82 12.60 6.21
C THR A 3 -0.48 12.56 5.44
N SER A 4 -1.21 13.66 5.41
CA SER A 4 -2.32 13.82 4.46
C SER A 4 -1.79 13.93 3.03
N LEU A 5 -2.66 13.62 2.05
CA LEU A 5 -2.33 13.65 0.62
C LEU A 5 -1.59 14.92 0.19
N GLU A 6 -1.98 16.10 0.69
CA GLU A 6 -1.42 17.39 0.26
C GLU A 6 0.03 17.61 0.70
N HIS A 7 0.45 16.94 1.78
CA HIS A 7 1.78 17.11 2.37
C HIS A 7 2.73 15.93 2.06
N ALA A 8 2.22 14.88 1.41
CA ALA A 8 3.03 13.76 0.99
C ALA A 8 3.93 14.12 -0.21
N PRO A 9 5.09 13.47 -0.39
CA PRO A 9 5.91 13.68 -1.58
C PRO A 9 5.15 13.36 -2.87
N ALA A 10 5.25 14.29 -3.83
CA ALA A 10 4.55 14.22 -5.11
C ALA A 10 5.24 13.24 -6.07
N ALA A 11 5.02 11.94 -5.87
CA ALA A 11 5.57 10.88 -6.71
C ALA A 11 4.50 9.87 -7.13
N GLY A 12 4.64 9.29 -8.33
CA GLY A 12 3.73 8.27 -8.86
C GLY A 12 2.25 8.68 -8.76
N GLU A 13 1.42 7.76 -8.27
CA GLU A 13 -0.01 8.01 -8.09
C GLU A 13 -0.31 9.12 -7.07
N VAL A 14 0.48 9.25 -5.99
CA VAL A 14 0.29 10.31 -4.99
C VAL A 14 0.35 11.69 -5.66
N GLY A 15 1.35 11.91 -6.52
CA GLY A 15 1.49 13.13 -7.30
C GLY A 15 0.34 13.34 -8.30
N GLN A 16 -0.19 12.26 -8.89
CA GLN A 16 -1.35 12.34 -9.79
C GLN A 16 -2.60 12.79 -9.01
N LEU A 17 -2.91 12.15 -7.88
CA LEU A 17 -4.05 12.52 -7.03
C LEU A 17 -3.95 13.96 -6.51
N GLN A 18 -2.75 14.41 -6.13
CA GLN A 18 -2.51 15.81 -5.77
C GLN A 18 -2.83 16.77 -6.92
N ARG A 19 -2.35 16.47 -8.15
CA ARG A 19 -2.64 17.30 -9.33
C ARG A 19 -4.13 17.35 -9.65
N LEU A 20 -4.84 16.23 -9.55
CA LEU A 20 -6.30 16.20 -9.72
C LEU A 20 -6.99 17.12 -8.70
N LYS A 21 -6.59 17.02 -7.42
CA LYS A 21 -7.14 17.86 -6.35
C LYS A 21 -6.87 19.36 -6.60
N VAL A 22 -5.65 19.73 -7.01
CA VAL A 22 -5.30 21.11 -7.37
C VAL A 22 -6.12 21.62 -8.56
N ALA A 23 -6.44 20.75 -9.51
CA ALA A 23 -7.30 21.07 -10.65
C ALA A 23 -8.80 21.13 -10.32
N GLY A 24 -9.18 20.99 -9.04
CA GLY A 24 -10.57 21.03 -8.59
C GLY A 24 -11.34 19.72 -8.77
N ILE A 25 -10.67 18.63 -9.19
CA ILE A 25 -11.29 17.31 -9.25
C ILE A 25 -11.38 16.77 -7.82
N PRO A 26 -12.56 16.34 -7.35
CA PRO A 26 -12.72 15.85 -5.99
C PRO A 26 -11.95 14.54 -5.80
N VAL A 27 -11.09 14.50 -4.79
CA VAL A 27 -10.34 13.31 -4.37
C VAL A 27 -10.80 12.91 -2.96
N VAL A 28 -10.85 11.61 -2.69
CA VAL A 28 -11.15 11.11 -1.34
C VAL A 28 -10.07 11.54 -0.33
N GLU A 29 -10.47 11.69 0.92
CA GLU A 29 -9.52 11.92 2.00
C GLU A 29 -8.55 10.74 2.08
N THR A 30 -7.25 11.02 2.00
CA THR A 30 -6.20 10.02 1.84
C THR A 30 -5.09 10.29 2.83
N THR A 31 -4.82 9.31 3.68
CA THR A 31 -3.62 9.24 4.52
C THR A 31 -2.55 8.47 3.75
N VAL A 32 -1.37 9.07 3.62
CA VAL A 32 -0.20 8.49 2.94
C VAL A 32 0.81 8.08 4.00
N LEU A 33 1.22 6.82 3.95
CA LEU A 33 2.22 6.24 4.84
C LEU A 33 3.45 5.90 3.98
N MET A 34 4.56 6.58 4.25
CA MET A 34 5.83 6.40 3.54
C MET A 34 6.96 6.23 4.55
N GLY A 35 7.86 5.27 4.35
CA GLY A 35 8.89 4.91 5.31
C GLY A 35 8.42 4.15 6.57
N LEU A 36 7.11 4.10 6.87
CA LEU A 36 6.62 3.39 8.05
C LEU A 36 6.84 1.87 7.95
N GLU A 37 6.67 1.30 6.76
CA GLU A 37 6.97 -0.12 6.52
C GLU A 37 8.48 -0.40 6.66
N VAL A 38 9.32 0.52 6.21
CA VAL A 38 10.78 0.43 6.37
C VAL A 38 11.16 0.48 7.86
N GLU A 39 10.59 1.41 8.62
CA GLU A 39 10.74 1.46 10.08
C GLU A 39 10.30 0.13 10.71
N PHE A 40 9.17 -0.43 10.30
CA PHE A 40 8.65 -1.70 10.79
C PHE A 40 9.63 -2.87 10.55
N TYR A 41 10.24 -2.97 9.36
CA TYR A 41 11.25 -4.00 9.07
C TYR A 41 12.52 -3.89 9.94
N GLN A 42 12.84 -2.70 10.44
CA GLN A 42 14.01 -2.47 11.30
C GLN A 42 13.77 -2.88 12.76
N LEU A 43 12.52 -3.08 13.16
CA LEU A 43 12.17 -3.48 14.52
C LEU A 43 12.41 -4.97 14.76
N GLY A 44 12.73 -5.34 16.01
CA GLY A 44 12.76 -6.74 16.45
C GLY A 44 13.73 -7.64 15.69
N ASN A 45 14.76 -7.07 15.05
CA ASN A 45 15.68 -7.80 14.16
C ASN A 45 14.98 -8.49 12.96
N LEU A 46 13.79 -8.00 12.56
CA LEU A 46 12.95 -8.63 11.55
C LEU A 46 13.67 -8.77 10.20
N ALA A 47 14.36 -7.74 9.74
CA ALA A 47 15.15 -7.78 8.51
C ALA A 47 16.19 -8.93 8.48
N GLU A 48 16.88 -9.18 9.59
CA GLU A 48 17.83 -10.30 9.72
C GLU A 48 17.11 -11.66 9.73
N GLN A 49 16.00 -11.76 10.47
CA GLN A 49 15.19 -12.99 10.52
C GLN A 49 14.66 -13.37 9.13
N LEU A 50 14.23 -12.38 8.35
CA LEU A 50 13.81 -12.56 6.96
C LEU A 50 14.98 -13.01 6.08
N ARG A 51 16.15 -12.38 6.19
CA ARG A 51 17.33 -12.80 5.43
C ARG A 51 17.73 -14.25 5.71
N ARG A 52 17.68 -14.67 6.97
CA ARG A 52 17.95 -16.07 7.36
C ARG A 52 16.90 -17.03 6.82
N THR A 53 15.63 -16.63 6.85
CA THR A 53 14.51 -17.41 6.32
C THR A 53 14.71 -17.75 4.83
N PHE A 54 15.24 -16.82 4.04
CA PHE A 54 15.49 -17.03 2.60
C PHE A 54 16.92 -17.49 2.26
N ALA A 55 17.74 -17.83 3.27
CA ALA A 55 19.11 -18.26 3.02
C ALA A 55 19.15 -19.56 2.19
N GLY A 56 19.80 -19.49 1.02
CA GLY A 56 19.92 -20.64 0.12
C GLY A 56 18.67 -20.94 -0.72
N VAL A 57 17.65 -20.08 -0.70
CA VAL A 57 16.50 -20.16 -1.64
C VAL A 57 16.94 -19.72 -3.04
N PHE A 58 17.62 -18.56 -3.12
CA PHE A 58 18.13 -18.00 -4.36
C PHE A 58 19.58 -18.45 -4.59
N GLY A 59 19.74 -19.58 -5.27
CA GLY A 59 21.02 -20.14 -5.69
C GLY A 59 21.14 -20.26 -7.22
N ALA A 60 22.04 -21.13 -7.70
CA ALA A 60 22.21 -21.40 -9.13
C ALA A 60 20.93 -21.96 -9.80
N ARG A 61 20.05 -22.57 -9.00
CA ARG A 61 18.69 -22.96 -9.36
C ARG A 61 17.77 -22.58 -8.19
N LEU A 62 16.60 -22.06 -8.51
CA LEU A 62 15.55 -21.80 -7.52
C LEU A 62 15.07 -23.12 -6.92
N ASP A 63 15.00 -23.17 -5.59
CA ASP A 63 14.42 -24.27 -4.83
C ASP A 63 12.97 -23.89 -4.45
N GLU A 64 11.99 -24.41 -5.22
CA GLU A 64 10.57 -24.06 -5.10
C GLU A 64 9.99 -24.46 -3.72
N GLU A 65 10.35 -25.64 -3.19
CA GLU A 65 9.89 -26.09 -1.88
C GLU A 65 10.43 -25.19 -0.75
N LYS A 66 11.72 -24.81 -0.83
CA LYS A 66 12.28 -23.85 0.14
C LYS A 66 11.68 -22.47 -0.01
N LEU A 67 11.37 -22.03 -1.23
CA LEU A 67 10.73 -20.74 -1.47
C LEU A 67 9.35 -20.69 -0.82
N GLU A 68 8.52 -21.72 -1.01
CA GLU A 68 7.19 -21.80 -0.39
C GLU A 68 7.28 -21.78 1.14
N ALA A 69 8.16 -22.59 1.72
CA ALA A 69 8.37 -22.63 3.16
C ALA A 69 8.89 -21.29 3.71
N ALA A 70 9.85 -20.66 3.03
CA ALA A 70 10.41 -19.37 3.42
C ALA A 70 9.37 -18.25 3.35
N SER A 71 8.55 -18.23 2.30
CA SER A 71 7.46 -17.27 2.10
C SER A 71 6.43 -17.36 3.22
N ALA A 72 5.95 -18.58 3.52
CA ALA A 72 5.00 -18.81 4.61
C ALA A 72 5.57 -18.40 5.99
N GLN A 73 6.85 -18.69 6.23
CA GLN A 73 7.53 -18.28 7.46
C GLN A 73 7.67 -16.75 7.55
N ALA A 74 8.00 -16.08 6.46
CA ALA A 74 8.12 -14.63 6.41
C ALA A 74 6.78 -13.92 6.66
N GLU A 75 5.70 -14.37 6.02
CA GLU A 75 4.35 -13.89 6.30
C GLU A 75 3.98 -14.03 7.79
N ARG A 76 4.34 -15.17 8.40
CA ARG A 76 4.13 -15.39 9.84
C ARG A 76 4.95 -14.40 10.70
N LEU A 77 6.23 -14.21 10.39
CA LEU A 77 7.10 -13.26 11.09
C LEU A 77 6.52 -11.84 11.05
N LEU A 78 6.03 -11.38 9.90
CA LEU A 78 5.42 -10.06 9.78
C LEU A 78 4.12 -9.94 10.59
N ARG A 79 3.28 -10.98 10.58
CA ARG A 79 2.02 -10.96 11.35
C ARG A 79 2.27 -10.93 12.86
N GLU A 80 3.26 -11.67 13.33
CA GLU A 80 3.66 -11.77 14.75
C GLU A 80 4.45 -10.54 15.22
N SER A 81 5.12 -9.83 14.32
CA SER A 81 5.84 -8.59 14.64
C SER A 81 4.87 -7.45 14.98
N TYR A 82 5.23 -6.61 15.93
CA TYR A 82 4.40 -5.47 16.34
C TYR A 82 4.97 -4.16 15.81
N LEU A 83 4.07 -3.26 15.38
CA LEU A 83 4.40 -1.86 15.30
C LEU A 83 4.56 -1.33 16.74
N LEU A 84 5.45 -0.35 16.91
CA LEU A 84 5.53 0.37 18.18
C LEU A 84 4.14 0.92 18.55
N PRO A 85 3.71 0.84 19.82
CA PRO A 85 2.42 1.37 20.24
C PRO A 85 2.20 2.82 19.81
N GLU A 86 3.23 3.66 19.95
CA GLU A 86 3.19 5.08 19.58
C GLU A 86 2.90 5.26 18.09
N ARG A 87 3.56 4.48 17.22
CA ARG A 87 3.29 4.49 15.78
C ARG A 87 1.90 3.99 15.44
N SER A 88 1.42 2.99 16.17
CA SER A 88 0.06 2.46 15.98
C SER A 88 -1.00 3.49 16.32
N GLU A 89 -0.81 4.24 17.40
CA GLU A 89 -1.69 5.35 17.78
C GLU A 89 -1.59 6.53 16.80
N GLU A 90 -0.39 6.91 16.37
CA GLU A 90 -0.19 7.95 15.36
C GLU A 90 -0.91 7.64 14.04
N VAL A 91 -0.82 6.39 13.57
CA VAL A 91 -1.56 5.95 12.38
C VAL A 91 -3.05 6.13 12.61
N LYS A 92 -3.61 5.52 13.66
CA LYS A 92 -5.05 5.57 13.95
C LYS A 92 -5.59 7.00 14.10
N ALA A 93 -4.83 7.87 14.76
CA ALA A 93 -5.21 9.27 14.96
C ALA A 93 -5.21 10.08 13.65
N ALA A 94 -4.41 9.68 12.66
CA ALA A 94 -4.37 10.32 11.35
C ALA A 94 -5.45 9.81 10.38
N LEU A 95 -6.08 8.67 10.67
CA LEU A 95 -7.03 8.07 9.73
C LEU A 95 -8.34 8.86 9.67
N PRO A 96 -8.91 9.02 8.47
CA PRO A 96 -10.22 9.64 8.31
C PRO A 96 -11.32 8.74 8.90
N GLY A 97 -12.51 9.29 9.09
CA GLY A 97 -13.68 8.52 9.53
C GLY A 97 -14.32 7.69 8.39
N GLY A 98 -15.15 6.72 8.76
CA GLY A 98 -15.91 5.90 7.81
C GLY A 98 -15.15 4.65 7.36
N SER A 99 -15.58 4.06 6.23
CA SER A 99 -14.92 2.88 5.66
C SER A 99 -13.60 3.25 5.00
N LEU A 100 -12.57 2.45 5.28
CA LEU A 100 -11.18 2.73 4.94
C LEU A 100 -10.67 1.70 3.94
N LEU A 101 -10.35 2.16 2.74
CA LEU A 101 -9.66 1.37 1.74
C LEU A 101 -8.15 1.39 2.01
N VAL A 102 -7.55 0.22 2.21
CA VAL A 102 -6.11 0.03 2.41
C VAL A 102 -5.52 -0.56 1.14
N ARG A 103 -4.41 0.01 0.64
CA ARG A 103 -3.67 -0.47 -0.54
C ARG A 103 -2.29 0.17 -0.65
N TYR A 104 -1.47 -0.29 -1.59
CA TYR A 104 -0.29 0.49 -2.03
C TYR A 104 -0.69 1.50 -3.11
N ALA A 105 0.07 2.59 -3.19
CA ALA A 105 0.01 3.50 -4.32
C ALA A 105 0.41 2.79 -5.62
N GLY A 106 -0.36 3.00 -6.69
CA GLY A 106 -0.20 2.34 -7.99
C GLY A 106 -0.82 0.95 -8.08
N GLU A 107 -1.33 0.39 -6.98
CA GLU A 107 -1.85 -0.97 -6.94
C GLU A 107 -3.36 -1.02 -6.68
N ALA A 108 -3.95 -2.15 -7.03
CA ALA A 108 -5.35 -2.44 -6.82
C ALA A 108 -5.74 -2.40 -5.33
N PRO A 109 -7.04 -2.19 -5.02
CA PRO A 109 -7.58 -2.35 -3.67
C PRO A 109 -7.11 -3.64 -2.98
N PHE A 110 -6.59 -3.53 -1.76
CA PHE A 110 -6.23 -4.71 -0.97
C PHE A 110 -7.35 -5.11 -0.01
N SER A 111 -7.84 -4.18 0.81
CA SER A 111 -9.01 -4.44 1.66
C SER A 111 -9.79 -3.17 2.00
N LEU A 112 -11.07 -3.37 2.32
CA LEU A 112 -11.98 -2.33 2.78
C LEU A 112 -12.37 -2.63 4.22
N GLU A 113 -12.01 -1.74 5.14
CA GLU A 113 -12.15 -1.94 6.57
C GLU A 113 -13.14 -0.95 7.20
N PRO A 114 -13.91 -1.36 8.23
CA PRO A 114 -14.96 -0.52 8.80
C PRO A 114 -14.46 0.60 9.72
N GLY A 115 -13.20 0.55 10.16
CA GLY A 115 -12.66 1.52 11.11
C GLY A 115 -11.14 1.50 11.26
N PRO A 116 -10.60 2.42 12.07
CA PRO A 116 -9.15 2.62 12.19
C PRO A 116 -8.36 1.41 12.71
N GLN A 117 -8.96 0.63 13.61
CA GLN A 117 -8.29 -0.52 14.21
C GLN A 117 -8.15 -1.66 13.19
N GLU A 118 -9.21 -1.94 12.44
CA GLU A 118 -9.24 -2.94 11.39
C GLU A 118 -8.33 -2.52 10.21
N ALA A 119 -8.29 -1.23 9.87
CA ALA A 119 -7.37 -0.67 8.89
C ALA A 119 -5.90 -0.85 9.28
N LEU A 120 -5.55 -0.71 10.56
CA LEU A 120 -4.20 -0.97 11.05
C LEU A 120 -3.82 -2.46 10.90
N TRP A 121 -4.75 -3.38 11.18
CA TRP A 121 -4.51 -4.80 10.97
C TRP A 121 -4.40 -5.15 9.49
N ALA A 122 -5.22 -4.53 8.64
CA ALA A 122 -5.13 -4.67 7.20
C ALA A 122 -3.81 -4.16 6.64
N LEU A 123 -3.30 -3.03 7.15
CA LEU A 123 -2.00 -2.50 6.77
C LEU A 123 -0.88 -3.51 7.02
N LYS A 124 -0.89 -4.19 8.17
CA LYS A 124 0.07 -5.28 8.43
C LYS A 124 -0.10 -6.47 7.48
N ARG A 125 -1.34 -6.82 7.13
CA ARG A 125 -1.60 -7.88 6.12
C ARG A 125 -1.12 -7.46 4.73
N LEU A 126 -1.23 -6.19 4.39
CA LEU A 126 -0.73 -5.60 3.13
C LEU A 126 0.81 -5.67 3.06
N TRP A 127 1.51 -5.41 4.16
CA TRP A 127 2.96 -5.58 4.20
C TRP A 127 3.35 -7.05 4.14
N ALA A 128 2.60 -7.93 4.83
CA ALA A 128 2.80 -9.37 4.74
C ALA A 128 2.58 -9.92 3.33
N SER A 129 1.67 -9.36 2.52
CA SER A 129 1.42 -9.86 1.17
C SER A 129 2.63 -9.73 0.24
N ARG A 130 3.58 -8.83 0.54
CA ARG A 130 4.87 -8.77 -0.18
C ARG A 130 5.72 -10.01 0.03
N TRP A 131 5.39 -10.89 0.97
CA TRP A 131 6.14 -12.11 1.24
C TRP A 131 5.46 -13.36 0.72
N GLN A 132 4.35 -13.22 -0.02
CA GLN A 132 3.76 -14.30 -0.77
C GLN A 132 4.69 -14.74 -1.90
N VAL A 133 4.61 -16.02 -2.27
CA VAL A 133 5.50 -16.67 -3.26
C VAL A 133 5.56 -15.87 -4.56
N ASP A 134 4.42 -15.51 -5.15
CA ASP A 134 4.37 -14.76 -6.41
C ASP A 134 5.04 -13.39 -6.30
N ALA A 135 4.75 -12.65 -5.23
CA ALA A 135 5.37 -11.34 -4.99
C ALA A 135 6.88 -11.44 -4.77
N VAL A 136 7.36 -12.54 -4.17
CA VAL A 136 8.80 -12.82 -3.99
C VAL A 136 9.46 -13.18 -5.32
N LEU A 137 8.79 -13.98 -6.16
CA LEU A 137 9.27 -14.35 -7.48
C LEU A 137 9.40 -13.15 -8.43
N GLU A 138 8.41 -12.25 -8.41
CA GLU A 138 8.40 -11.04 -9.24
C GLU A 138 9.61 -10.12 -8.99
N ARG A 139 10.15 -10.15 -7.78
CA ARG A 139 11.32 -9.35 -7.40
C ARG A 139 12.62 -10.14 -7.30
N ALA A 140 12.62 -11.44 -7.59
CA ALA A 140 13.82 -12.24 -7.42
C ALA A 140 14.95 -11.76 -8.37
N PRO A 141 16.22 -11.72 -7.92
CA PRO A 141 16.73 -12.22 -6.64
C PRO A 141 16.74 -11.20 -5.49
N GLU A 142 16.21 -9.99 -5.68
CA GLU A 142 16.13 -8.99 -4.62
C GLU A 142 15.15 -9.39 -3.51
N LEU A 143 15.65 -9.62 -2.29
CA LEU A 143 14.80 -10.06 -1.19
C LEU A 143 13.91 -8.95 -0.62
N ALA A 144 14.45 -7.74 -0.50
CA ALA A 144 13.76 -6.61 0.12
C ALA A 144 12.64 -6.11 -0.80
N PRO A 145 11.40 -5.97 -0.29
CA PRO A 145 10.33 -5.34 -1.06
C PRO A 145 10.69 -3.89 -1.44
N PRO A 146 10.27 -3.40 -2.61
CA PRO A 146 10.44 -2.00 -2.97
C PRO A 146 9.64 -1.11 -2.03
N GLU A 147 10.17 0.07 -1.70
CA GLU A 147 9.42 1.05 -0.92
C GLU A 147 8.32 1.67 -1.79
N VAL A 148 7.06 1.36 -1.46
CA VAL A 148 5.88 1.93 -2.10
C VAL A 148 4.99 2.54 -1.01
N PRO A 149 4.48 3.77 -1.18
CA PRO A 149 3.59 4.36 -0.19
C PRO A 149 2.35 3.49 0.05
N SER A 150 2.03 3.20 1.30
CA SER A 150 0.72 2.66 1.65
C SER A 150 -0.29 3.81 1.72
N LEU A 151 -1.47 3.60 1.16
CA LEU A 151 -2.58 4.56 1.14
C LEU A 151 -3.73 4.01 1.97
N ILE A 152 -4.26 4.84 2.86
CA ILE A 152 -5.50 4.58 3.58
C ILE A 152 -6.49 5.68 3.22
N GLN A 153 -7.58 5.30 2.55
CA GLN A 153 -8.50 6.23 1.89
C GLN A 153 -9.92 6.10 2.42
N ALA A 154 -10.57 7.20 2.77
CA ALA A 154 -11.97 7.19 3.15
C ALA A 154 -12.86 7.01 1.93
N VAL A 155 -13.57 5.89 1.86
CA VAL A 155 -14.48 5.57 0.76
C VAL A 155 -15.91 5.42 1.28
N GLN A 156 -16.88 5.76 0.44
CA GLN A 156 -18.30 5.65 0.70
C GLN A 156 -18.99 4.93 -0.46
N GLY A 157 -19.62 3.79 -0.16
CA GLY A 157 -20.28 2.96 -1.17
C GLY A 157 -19.29 2.13 -2.00
N SER A 158 -19.71 1.73 -3.19
CA SER A 158 -18.92 0.93 -4.13
C SER A 158 -17.78 1.74 -4.76
N LEU A 159 -16.70 1.04 -5.09
CA LEU A 159 -15.64 1.56 -5.93
C LEU A 159 -15.96 1.24 -7.39
N GLU A 160 -16.11 2.26 -8.22
CA GLU A 160 -16.59 2.12 -9.60
C GLU A 160 -15.70 2.90 -10.56
N LEU A 161 -15.49 2.35 -11.76
CA LEU A 161 -14.83 3.07 -12.83
C LEU A 161 -15.72 4.23 -13.26
N ASP A 162 -15.22 5.46 -13.18
CA ASP A 162 -15.94 6.68 -13.53
C ASP A 162 -15.43 7.23 -14.87
N PRO A 163 -16.21 7.09 -15.97
CA PRO A 163 -15.78 7.57 -17.29
C PRO A 163 -15.63 9.08 -17.37
N ILE A 164 -16.45 9.84 -16.64
CA ILE A 164 -16.45 11.30 -16.66
C ILE A 164 -15.20 11.81 -15.95
N LEU A 165 -14.94 11.33 -14.73
CA LEU A 165 -13.71 11.64 -14.02
C LEU A 165 -12.47 11.14 -14.76
N SER A 166 -12.53 9.99 -15.43
CA SER A 166 -11.43 9.48 -16.26
C SER A 166 -11.07 10.43 -17.40
N GLN A 167 -12.08 10.98 -18.08
CA GLN A 167 -11.87 11.97 -19.14
C GLN A 167 -11.25 13.26 -18.60
N GLN A 168 -11.80 13.79 -17.51
CA GLN A 168 -11.29 15.01 -16.86
C GLN A 168 -9.86 14.83 -16.35
N ALA A 169 -9.60 13.72 -15.66
CA ALA A 169 -8.28 13.39 -15.15
C ALA A 169 -7.26 13.21 -16.29
N SER A 170 -7.66 12.61 -17.41
CA SER A 170 -6.77 12.46 -18.57
C SER A 170 -6.34 13.81 -19.13
N GLN A 171 -7.24 14.80 -19.17
CA GLN A 171 -6.91 16.16 -19.58
C GLN A 171 -5.94 16.84 -18.59
N VAL A 172 -6.19 16.70 -17.28
CA VAL A 172 -5.36 17.31 -16.23
C VAL A 172 -3.96 16.69 -16.16
N LEU A 173 -3.87 15.36 -16.31
CA LEU A 173 -2.62 14.61 -16.20
C LEU A 173 -1.85 14.57 -17.52
N GLY A 174 -2.50 14.85 -18.65
CA GLY A 174 -1.88 14.83 -19.99
C GLY A 174 -1.60 13.41 -20.51
N ALA A 175 -2.30 12.40 -19.97
CA ALA A 175 -2.16 11.01 -20.35
C ALA A 175 -3.50 10.28 -20.20
N ALA A 176 -3.73 9.23 -20.98
CA ALA A 176 -4.95 8.43 -20.86
C ALA A 176 -4.94 7.64 -19.55
N VAL A 177 -5.88 7.97 -18.66
CA VAL A 177 -6.04 7.32 -17.36
C VAL A 177 -7.47 6.87 -17.12
N ARG A 178 -7.62 5.87 -16.25
CA ARG A 178 -8.88 5.40 -15.72
C ARG A 178 -8.97 5.76 -14.24
N ILE A 179 -10.06 6.39 -13.84
CA ILE A 179 -10.33 6.79 -12.47
C ILE A 179 -11.35 5.83 -11.87
N TRP A 180 -10.94 5.16 -10.80
CA TRP A 180 -11.87 4.52 -9.90
C TRP A 180 -12.30 5.52 -8.85
N SER A 181 -13.60 5.65 -8.67
CA SER A 181 -14.22 6.63 -7.81
C SER A 181 -15.12 5.98 -6.79
N SER A 182 -15.35 6.71 -5.71
CA SER A 182 -16.31 6.36 -4.67
C SER A 182 -17.14 7.60 -4.38
N SER A 183 -18.46 7.50 -4.58
CA SER A 183 -19.39 8.62 -4.46
C SER A 183 -18.96 9.86 -5.27
N GLY A 184 -18.49 9.65 -6.51
CA GLY A 184 -18.05 10.72 -7.42
C GLY A 184 -16.75 11.42 -7.03
N ARG A 185 -15.94 10.82 -6.15
CA ARG A 185 -14.61 11.30 -5.74
C ARG A 185 -13.56 10.31 -6.19
N ALA A 186 -12.48 10.80 -6.79
CA ALA A 186 -11.36 9.96 -7.24
C ALA A 186 -10.69 9.26 -6.05
N VAL A 187 -10.47 7.95 -6.19
CA VAL A 187 -9.80 7.09 -5.20
C VAL A 187 -8.49 6.59 -5.75
N TRP A 188 -8.52 6.06 -6.97
CA TRP A 188 -7.39 5.39 -7.60
C TRP A 188 -7.26 5.81 -9.06
N VAL A 189 -6.02 6.09 -9.47
CA VAL A 189 -5.64 6.36 -10.86
C VAL A 189 -4.95 5.13 -11.45
N ALA A 190 -5.61 4.49 -12.41
CA ALA A 190 -5.02 3.41 -13.20
C ALA A 190 -4.53 3.98 -14.54
N VAL A 191 -3.24 3.79 -14.83
CA VAL A 191 -2.69 4.11 -16.16
C VAL A 191 -3.25 3.09 -17.17
N SER A 192 -3.62 3.58 -18.37
CA SER A 192 -4.11 2.72 -19.46
C SER A 192 -2.96 2.04 -20.20
#